data_AF-A0A2V6T629-F1
#
_entry.id   AF-A0A2V6T629-F1
#
_cell.length_a   1.000
_cell.length_b   1.000
_cell.length_c   1.000
_cell.angle_alpha   90.00
_cell.angle_beta   90.00
_cell.angle_gamma   90.00
#
_symmetry.space_group_name_H-M   'P 1'
#
loop_
_entity.id
_entity.type
_entity.pdbx_description
1 polymer ?
#
loop_
_entity_poly.entity_id
_entity_poly.type
_entity_poly.pdbx_seq_one_letter_code
_entity_poly.pdbx_strand_id
1 'polypeptide(L)'
;VNDLLCQAAIPSSMRVTNRVSPGYAGWDTAEQVALFRLCPGLPIDVTLNDSCVMVPGKSISILVGIGPEARVDHYFTQCRRCWMRDCDYRRAPAATTVHR
;
A
#
# COMPACT_ATOMS: atom_id res chain seq x y z
N VAL A 1 -10.68 -3.75 1.11
CA VAL A 1 -10.38 -2.43 0.49
C VAL A 1 -10.03 -2.57 -0.99
N ASN A 2 -8.97 -3.29 -1.38
CA ASN A 2 -8.63 -3.46 -2.81
C ASN A 2 -9.82 -3.96 -3.66
N ASP A 3 -10.49 -5.04 -3.24
CA ASP A 3 -11.63 -5.59 -3.98
C ASP A 3 -12.78 -4.59 -4.10
N LEU A 4 -13.04 -3.81 -3.05
CA LEU A 4 -14.05 -2.75 -3.05
C LEU A 4 -13.69 -1.64 -4.06
N LEU A 5 -12.44 -1.21 -4.08
CA LEU A 5 -11.94 -0.19 -5.02
C LEU A 5 -11.98 -0.70 -6.47
N CYS A 6 -11.66 -1.98 -6.70
CA CYS A 6 -11.77 -2.60 -8.01
C CYS A 6 -13.22 -2.62 -8.47
N GLN A 7 -14.13 -3.09 -7.61
CA GLN A 7 -15.54 -3.18 -7.92
C GLN A 7 -16.14 -1.81 -8.24
N ALA A 8 -15.73 -0.77 -7.52
CA ALA A 8 -16.15 0.61 -7.75
C ALA A 8 -15.60 1.19 -9.07
N ALA A 9 -14.44 0.73 -9.55
CA ALA A 9 -13.81 1.22 -10.77
C ALA A 9 -14.36 0.57 -12.07
N ILE A 10 -14.98 -0.61 -11.97
CA ILE A 10 -15.52 -1.37 -13.12
C ILE A 10 -16.50 -0.54 -13.97
N PRO A 11 -17.51 0.14 -13.41
CA PRO A 11 -18.48 0.89 -14.21
C PRO A 11 -17.85 2.00 -15.07
N SER A 12 -16.71 2.55 -14.62
CA SER A 12 -15.97 3.60 -15.32
C SER A 12 -14.88 3.06 -16.25
N SER A 13 -14.83 1.74 -16.49
CA SER A 13 -13.77 1.10 -17.27
C SER A 13 -12.36 1.43 -16.77
N MET A 14 -12.21 1.64 -15.47
CA MET A 14 -10.93 1.95 -14.82
C MET A 14 -10.38 0.74 -14.07
N ARG A 15 -9.07 0.72 -13.88
CA ARG A 15 -8.36 -0.25 -13.05
C ARG A 15 -7.73 0.48 -11.86
N VAL A 16 -7.45 -0.26 -10.80
CA VAL A 16 -6.78 0.26 -9.60
C VAL A 16 -5.50 -0.52 -9.33
N THR A 17 -4.42 0.18 -8.96
CA THR A 17 -3.17 -0.46 -8.57
C THR A 17 -3.33 -1.18 -7.23
N ASN A 18 -2.29 -1.90 -6.80
CA ASN A 18 -2.22 -2.27 -5.39
C ASN A 18 -2.14 -1.04 -4.50
N ARG A 19 -2.64 -1.19 -3.28
CA ARG A 19 -2.37 -0.27 -2.19
C ARG A 19 -0.90 -0.35 -1.77
N VAL A 20 -0.27 0.82 -1.66
CA VAL A 20 1.09 0.99 -1.16
C VAL A 20 1.08 2.04 -0.04
N SER A 21 2.09 2.01 0.81
CA SER A 21 2.21 2.99 1.89
C SER A 21 3.70 3.24 2.20
N PRO A 22 4.06 4.45 2.67
CA PRO A 22 5.40 4.73 3.19
C PRO A 22 5.85 3.68 4.22
N GLY A 23 7.13 3.33 4.19
CA GLY A 23 7.72 2.25 4.97
C GLY A 23 7.71 0.87 4.29
N TYR A 24 6.98 0.68 3.19
CA TYR A 24 7.03 -0.55 2.39
C TYR A 24 7.93 -0.42 1.16
N ALA A 25 8.54 -1.53 0.76
CA ALA A 25 9.30 -1.65 -0.49
C ALA A 25 10.38 -0.57 -0.71
N GLY A 26 10.97 -0.06 0.39
CA GLY A 26 11.99 0.98 0.34
C GLY A 26 11.47 2.40 0.17
N TRP A 27 10.15 2.61 0.18
CA TRP A 27 9.55 3.93 0.29
C TRP A 27 9.84 4.49 1.68
N ASP A 28 10.50 5.64 1.75
CA ASP A 28 10.83 6.32 3.00
C ASP A 28 9.56 6.63 3.82
N THR A 29 9.56 6.24 5.10
CA THR A 29 8.47 6.53 6.05
C THR A 29 8.26 8.04 6.23
N ALA A 30 9.28 8.88 6.04
CA ALA A 30 9.14 10.33 6.13
C ALA A 30 8.14 10.91 5.09
N GLU A 31 7.97 10.24 3.95
CA GLU A 31 6.98 10.61 2.92
C GLU A 31 5.52 10.46 3.41
N GLN A 32 5.31 9.83 4.57
CA GLN A 32 4.02 9.81 5.26
C GLN A 32 3.49 11.22 5.55
N VAL A 33 4.39 12.19 5.76
CA VAL A 33 4.05 13.61 5.95
C VAL A 33 3.37 14.19 4.70
N ALA A 34 3.86 13.86 3.50
CA ALA A 34 3.25 14.32 2.26
C ALA A 34 1.83 13.76 2.08
N LEU A 35 1.63 12.48 2.42
CA LEU A 35 0.28 11.88 2.43
C LEU A 35 -0.66 12.58 3.41
N PHE A 36 -0.20 12.93 4.61
CA PHE A 36 -1.02 13.63 5.62
C PHE A 36 -1.35 15.07 5.24
N ARG A 37 -0.59 15.70 4.33
CA ARG A 37 -0.97 17.00 3.74
C ARG A 37 -2.13 16.88 2.75
N LEU A 38 -2.19 15.78 2.00
CA LEU A 38 -3.27 15.51 1.03
C LEU A 38 -4.53 14.96 1.70
N CYS A 39 -4.35 14.13 2.73
CA CYS A 39 -5.42 13.49 3.49
C CYS A 39 -5.11 13.61 4.98
N PRO A 40 -5.54 14.70 5.64
CA PRO A 40 -5.26 14.93 7.05
C PRO A 40 -5.91 13.87 7.94
N GLY A 41 -5.13 13.32 8.88
CA GLY A 41 -5.62 12.34 9.87
C GLY A 41 -6.34 12.96 11.08
N LEU A 42 -6.20 14.28 11.30
CA LEU A 42 -6.76 14.96 12.47
C LEU A 42 -8.29 14.78 12.63
N PRO A 43 -9.12 14.77 11.56
CA PRO A 43 -10.57 14.53 11.69
C PRO A 43 -10.95 13.15 12.24
N ILE A 44 -10.01 12.21 12.28
CA ILE A 44 -10.18 10.86 12.83
C ILE A 44 -9.20 10.57 13.98
N ASP A 45 -8.65 11.61 14.60
CA ASP A 45 -7.70 11.55 15.72
C ASP A 45 -6.42 10.73 15.43
N VAL A 46 -5.99 10.71 14.16
CA VAL A 46 -4.72 10.10 13.75
C VAL A 46 -3.69 11.19 13.47
N THR A 47 -2.52 11.07 14.10
CA THR A 47 -1.38 11.99 13.94
C THR A 47 -0.11 11.24 13.58
N LEU A 48 0.96 11.96 13.24
CA LEU A 48 2.30 11.40 13.07
C LEU A 48 3.17 11.82 14.26
N ASN A 49 3.95 10.89 14.81
CA ASN A 49 4.99 11.22 15.78
C ASN A 49 6.27 11.72 15.08
N ASP A 50 7.31 12.05 15.86
CA ASP A 50 8.59 12.57 15.36
C ASP A 50 9.29 11.61 14.38
N SER A 51 9.02 10.32 14.49
CA SER A 51 9.53 9.28 13.57
C SER A 51 8.61 9.02 12.38
N CYS A 52 7.62 9.88 12.13
CA CYS A 52 6.61 9.76 11.08
C CYS A 52 5.75 8.49 11.16
N VAL A 53 5.63 7.90 12.34
CA VAL A 53 4.75 6.76 12.61
C VAL A 53 3.38 7.25 13.08
N MET A 54 2.31 6.62 12.58
CA MET A 54 0.94 6.98 12.94
C MET A 54 0.61 6.66 14.40
N VAL A 55 -0.11 7.58 15.05
CA VAL A 55 -0.65 7.44 16.41
C VAL A 55 -2.16 7.66 16.35
N PRO A 56 -3.00 6.69 16.77
CA PRO A 56 -2.65 5.40 17.37
C PRO A 56 -1.89 4.43 16.42
N GLY A 57 -1.07 3.54 16.97
CA GLY A 57 -0.22 2.64 16.18
C GLY A 57 -0.98 1.60 15.33
N LYS A 58 -2.24 1.31 15.68
CA LYS A 58 -3.14 0.50 14.84
C LYS A 58 -3.83 1.36 13.78
N SER A 59 -3.03 2.11 13.02
CA SER A 59 -3.48 2.96 11.92
C SER A 59 -2.75 2.58 10.64
N ILE A 60 -3.40 2.80 9.50
CA ILE A 60 -2.81 2.56 8.18
C ILE A 60 -3.16 3.71 7.25
N SER A 61 -2.15 4.18 6.51
CA SER A 61 -2.33 5.03 5.34
C SER A 61 -2.17 4.17 4.11
N ILE A 62 -2.91 4.48 3.04
CA ILE A 62 -2.77 3.78 1.76
C ILE A 62 -2.85 4.77 0.62
N LEU A 63 -2.00 4.59 -0.39
CA LEU A 63 -2.10 5.24 -1.68
C LEU A 63 -2.47 4.18 -2.73
N VAL A 64 -3.41 4.52 -3.61
CA VAL A 64 -3.88 3.68 -4.70
C VAL A 64 -3.95 4.53 -5.96
N GLY A 65 -3.32 4.09 -7.04
CA GLY A 65 -3.46 4.71 -8.35
C GLY A 65 -4.70 4.17 -9.07
N ILE A 66 -5.38 5.02 -9.84
CA ILE A 66 -6.52 4.65 -10.67
C ILE A 66 -6.30 5.13 -12.11
N GLY A 67 -6.66 4.30 -13.08
CA GLY A 67 -6.59 4.65 -14.48
C GLY A 67 -6.80 3.45 -15.41
N PRO A 68 -7.06 3.68 -16.70
CA PRO A 68 -7.24 2.60 -17.68
C PRO A 68 -5.98 1.72 -17.81
N GLU A 69 -4.80 2.35 -17.68
CA GLU A 69 -3.49 1.69 -17.78
C GLU A 69 -2.96 1.18 -16.43
N ALA A 70 -3.74 1.30 -15.34
CA ALA A 70 -3.30 0.81 -14.05
C ALA A 70 -3.10 -0.72 -14.09
N ARG A 71 -1.91 -1.14 -13.66
CA ARG A 71 -1.54 -2.57 -13.61
C ARG A 71 -2.04 -3.18 -12.30
N VAL A 72 -2.88 -4.19 -12.45
CA VAL A 72 -3.52 -4.94 -11.36
C VAL A 72 -2.69 -6.18 -11.04
N ASP A 73 -2.35 -6.35 -9.76
CA ASP A 73 -1.47 -7.41 -9.28
C ASP A 73 -2.08 -8.16 -8.07
N HIS A 74 -3.16 -7.65 -7.47
CA HIS A 74 -3.69 -8.16 -6.19
C HIS A 74 -4.34 -9.55 -6.24
N TYR A 75 -4.53 -10.17 -7.41
CA TYR A 75 -5.08 -11.54 -7.51
C TYR A 75 -4.08 -12.63 -7.14
N PHE A 76 -2.81 -12.29 -6.91
CA PHE A 76 -1.82 -13.20 -6.35
C PHE A 76 -1.25 -12.64 -5.04
N THR A 77 -0.88 -13.56 -4.15
CA THR A 77 -0.22 -13.17 -2.90
C THR A 77 1.10 -12.44 -3.17
N GLN A 78 1.27 -11.29 -2.52
CA GLN A 78 2.51 -10.49 -2.57
C GLN A 78 3.76 -11.31 -2.17
N CYS A 79 3.58 -12.39 -1.40
CA CYS A 79 4.66 -13.33 -1.08
C CYS A 79 5.34 -13.88 -2.33
N ARG A 80 4.65 -14.05 -3.46
CA ARG A 80 5.24 -14.57 -4.71
C ARG A 80 6.29 -13.63 -5.34
N ARG A 81 6.28 -12.34 -4.97
CA ARG A 81 7.15 -11.29 -5.49
C ARG A 81 8.00 -10.59 -4.44
N CYS A 82 7.86 -10.99 -3.17
CA CYS A 82 8.54 -10.36 -2.04
C CYS A 82 10.05 -10.63 -2.07
N TRP A 83 10.83 -9.54 -1.99
CA TRP A 83 12.29 -9.52 -1.99
C TRP A 83 12.93 -10.00 -0.68
N MET A 84 12.17 -10.08 0.41
CA MET A 84 12.67 -10.51 1.72
C MET A 84 13.11 -11.98 1.67
N ARG A 85 14.42 -12.20 1.73
CA ARG A 85 15.03 -13.52 1.88
C ARG A 85 14.68 -14.05 3.27
N ASP A 86 14.15 -15.27 3.35
CA ASP A 86 13.86 -15.98 4.61
C ASP A 86 12.78 -15.35 5.49
N CYS A 87 11.61 -15.08 4.92
CA CYS A 87 10.44 -14.59 5.66
C CYS A 87 9.65 -15.75 6.29
N ASP A 88 9.66 -15.88 7.62
CA ASP A 88 8.88 -16.89 8.36
C ASP A 88 7.36 -16.78 8.14
N TYR A 89 6.89 -15.61 7.73
CA TYR A 89 5.48 -15.33 7.47
C TYR A 89 5.09 -15.53 5.98
N ARG A 90 5.97 -16.12 5.17
CA ARG A 90 5.74 -16.29 3.73
C ARG A 90 4.64 -17.32 3.45
N ARG A 91 3.53 -16.86 2.87
CA ARG A 91 2.34 -17.68 2.54
C ARG A 91 2.39 -18.39 1.18
N ALA A 92 3.39 -18.10 0.34
CA ALA A 92 3.62 -18.80 -0.92
C ALA A 92 5.08 -18.63 -1.39
N PRO A 93 5.65 -19.60 -2.14
CA PRO A 93 7.00 -19.51 -2.68
C PRO A 93 7.22 -18.24 -3.53
N ALA A 94 8.43 -17.66 -3.47
CA ALA A 94 8.84 -16.63 -4.42
C ALA A 94 8.90 -17.24 -5.82
N ALA A 95 8.11 -16.74 -6.78
CA ALA A 95 8.16 -17.18 -8.17
C ALA A 95 9.08 -16.29 -9.01
N THR A 96 9.12 -14.99 -8.68
CA THR A 96 10.02 -14.02 -9.30
C THR A 96 10.36 -13.00 -8.22
N THR A 97 11.58 -13.07 -7.70
CA THR A 97 12.06 -12.10 -6.72
C THR A 97 12.23 -10.76 -7.43
N VAL A 98 11.45 -9.75 -7.05
CA VAL A 98 11.68 -8.40 -7.57
C VAL A 98 12.91 -7.88 -6.85
N HIS A 99 14.04 -7.80 -7.57
CA HIS A 99 15.27 -7.26 -7.02
C HIS A 99 15.12 -5.76 -6.75
N ARG A 100 15.76 -5.29 -5.67
CA ARG A 100 15.82 -3.88 -5.30
C ARG A 100 16.75 -3.12 -6.23
#